data_AF-A0A838P4S8-F1
#
_entry.id   AF-A0A838P4S8-F1
#
_cell.length_a   1.000
_cell.length_b   1.000
_cell.length_c   1.000
_cell.angle_alpha   90.00
_cell.angle_beta   90.00
_cell.angle_gamma   90.00
#
_symmetry.space_group_name_H-M   'P 1'
#
loop_
_entity.id
_entity.type
_entity.pdbx_description
1 polymer ?
#
loop_
_entity_poly.entity_id
_entity_poly.type
_entity_poly.pdbx_seq_one_letter_code
_entity_poly.pdbx_strand_id
1 'polypeptide(L)' 'MFDGEADAVVAPAFDGEVGILPNHAPFMTLLGAGTLTVRHADAVTRFSIKGGFLQV' A
#
# COMPACT_ATOMS: atom_id res chain seq x y z
N MET A 1 -1.47 -1.58 12.15
CA MET A 1 -2.56 -2.01 11.26
C MET A 1 -3.24 -0.75 10.75
N PHE A 2 -3.41 -0.62 9.45
CA PHE A 2 -4.13 0.48 8.82
C PHE A 2 -5.36 -0.12 8.14
N ASP A 3 -6.52 0.50 8.32
CA ASP A 3 -7.79 0.13 7.69
C ASP A 3 -8.48 1.44 7.32
N GLY A 4 -8.90 1.57 6.06
CA GLY A 4 -9.46 2.81 5.54
C GLY A 4 -9.49 2.85 4.02
N GLU A 5 -10.26 3.80 3.50
CA GLU A 5 -10.40 4.07 2.08
C GLU A 5 -9.14 4.74 1.50
N ALA A 6 -8.82 4.42 0.25
CA ALA A 6 -7.66 4.98 -0.46
C ALA A 6 -7.92 5.07 -1.96
N ASP A 7 -7.57 6.20 -2.57
CA ASP A 7 -7.61 6.42 -4.02
C ASP A 7 -6.34 5.94 -4.71
N ALA A 8 -5.24 5.81 -3.97
CA ALA A 8 -4.03 5.17 -4.45
C ALA A 8 -3.18 4.69 -3.27
N VAL A 9 -2.58 3.52 -3.42
CA VAL A 9 -1.60 2.99 -2.47
C VAL A 9 -0.34 2.62 -3.24
N VAL A 10 0.81 3.10 -2.78
CA VAL A 10 2.14 2.68 -3.27
C VAL A 10 2.85 1.99 -2.13
N ALA A 11 3.18 0.71 -2.31
CA ALA A 11 3.73 -0.14 -1.27
C ALA A 11 5.03 -0.83 -1.73
N PRO A 12 6.03 -0.99 -0.84
CA PRO A 12 7.19 -1.81 -1.10
C PRO A 12 6.79 -3.29 -0.99
N ALA A 13 6.57 -3.94 -2.13
CA ALA A 13 6.39 -5.39 -2.19
C ALA A 13 7.73 -6.11 -1.98
N PHE A 14 7.70 -7.41 -1.66
CA PHE A 14 8.93 -8.18 -1.47
C PHE A 14 9.82 -8.21 -2.73
N ASP A 15 9.22 -8.14 -3.92
CA ASP A 15 9.87 -8.21 -5.22
C ASP A 15 9.99 -6.85 -5.94
N GLY A 16 9.65 -5.74 -5.28
CA GLY A 16 9.74 -4.40 -5.88
C GLY A 16 8.77 -3.40 -5.27
N GLU A 17 8.18 -2.56 -6.11
CA GLU A 17 7.18 -1.57 -5.72
C GLU A 17 5.86 -1.85 -6.45
N VAL A 18 4.74 -1.77 -5.74
CA VAL A 18 3.40 -1.99 -6.29
C VAL A 18 2.52 -0.77 -6.06
N GLY A 19 1.81 -0.37 -7.12
CA GLY A 19 0.77 0.65 -7.08
C GLY A 19 -0.62 0.02 -7.18
N ILE A 20 -1.48 0.26 -6.20
CA ILE A 20 -2.90 -0.14 -6.18
C ILE A 20 -3.75 1.09 -6.44
N LEU A 21 -4.72 0.96 -7.37
CA LEU A 21 -5.72 1.96 -7.71
C LEU A 21 -7.13 1.43 -7.47
N PRO A 22 -8.18 2.28 -7.51
CA PRO A 22 -9.55 1.84 -7.32
C PRO A 22 -9.95 0.79 -8.37
N ASN A 23 -10.72 -0.21 -7.94
CA ASN A 23 -11.15 -1.35 -8.76
C ASN A 23 -10.00 -2.27 -9.25
N HIS A 24 -8.86 -2.28 -8.55
CA HIS A 24 -7.84 -3.30 -8.78
C HIS A 24 -8.42 -4.69 -8.50
N ALA A 25 -7.97 -5.70 -9.25
CA ALA A 25 -8.36 -7.08 -8.98
C ALA A 25 -7.88 -7.53 -7.59
N PRO A 26 -8.54 -8.53 -6.96
CA PRO A 26 -8.09 -9.05 -5.68
C PRO A 26 -6.60 -9.42 -5.72
N PHE A 27 -5.84 -8.88 -4.77
CA PHE A 27 -4.39 -8.99 -4.78
C PHE A 27 -3.85 -9.12 -3.36
N MET A 28 -2.88 -10.01 -3.19
CA MET A 28 -2.22 -10.21 -1.91
C MET A 28 -0.72 -10.40 -2.12
N THR A 29 0.08 -9.67 -1.35
CA THR A 29 1.54 -9.74 -1.44
C THR A 29 2.19 -9.58 -0.06
N LEU A 30 3.41 -10.09 0.06
CA LEU A 30 4.27 -9.79 1.19
C LEU A 30 4.91 -8.41 1.00
N LEU A 31 4.93 -7.63 2.08
CA LEU A 31 5.58 -6.32 2.09
C LEU A 31 7.04 -6.45 2.49
N GLY A 32 7.91 -5.70 1.82
CA GLY A 32 9.28 -5.45 2.22
C GLY A 32 9.39 -4.31 3.25
N ALA A 33 10.62 -3.99 3.64
CA ALA A 33 10.91 -2.80 4.44
C ALA A 33 11.01 -1.56 3.54
N GLY A 34 10.35 -0.47 3.92
CA GLY A 34 10.34 0.75 3.12
C GLY A 34 9.26 1.73 3.54
N THR A 35 8.86 2.59 2.60
CA THR A 35 7.81 3.60 2.83
C THR A 35 6.54 3.21 2.06
N LEU A 36 5.46 2.96 2.79
CA LEU A 36 4.10 2.83 2.24
C LEU A 36 3.49 4.23 2.12
N THR A 37 2.96 4.58 0.96
CA THR A 37 2.25 5.84 0.74
C THR A 37 0.78 5.54 0.43
N VAL A 38 -0.12 6.14 1.19
CA VAL A 38 -1.56 6.05 0.99
C VAL A 38 -2.08 7.45 0.65
N ARG A 39 -2.77 7.58 -0.48
CA ARG A 39 -3.45 8.81 -0.88
C ARG A 39 -4.95 8.60 -0.79
N HIS A 40 -5.64 9.55 -0.17
CA HIS A 40 -7.09 9.58 -0.08
C HIS A 40 -7.57 11.04 -0.14
N ALA A 41 -8.39 11.37 -1.14
CA ALA A 41 -8.71 12.73 -1.54
C ALA A 41 -7.44 13.59 -1.67
N ASP A 42 -7.38 14.70 -0.93
CA ASP A 42 -6.25 15.63 -0.91
C ASP A 42 -5.16 15.27 0.13
N ALA A 43 -5.36 14.18 0.89
CA ALA A 43 -4.44 13.76 1.94
C ALA A 43 -3.45 12.70 1.44
N VAL A 44 -2.18 12.89 1.77
CA VAL A 44 -1.11 11.90 1.54
C VAL A 44 -0.52 11.50 2.88
N THR A 45 -0.67 10.23 3.23
CA THR A 45 -0.11 9.64 4.45
C THR A 45 1.04 8.72 4.08
N ARG A 46 2.16 8.82 4.81
CA ARG A 46 3.34 7.97 4.62
C ARG A 46 3.62 7.19 5.89
N PHE A 47 3.88 5.90 5.74
CA PHE A 47 4.21 4.98 6.82
C PHE A 47 5.56 4.33 6.55
N SER A 48 6.47 4.38 7.52
CA SER A 48 7.68 3.54 7.49
C SER A 48 7.33 2.16 8.03
N ILE A 49 7.51 1.14 7.20
CA ILE A 49 7.19 -0.25 7.51
C ILE A 49 8.45 -1.11 7.40
N LYS A 50 8.50 -2.20 8.18
CA LYS A 50 9.61 -3.17 8.17
C LYS A 50 9.25 -4.50 7.49
N GLY A 51 8.06 -4.57 6.88
CA GLY A 51 7.49 -5.75 6.28
C GLY A 51 6.06 -6.01 6.77
N GLY A 52 5.48 -7.13 6.32
CA GLY A 52 4.10 -7.51 6.62
C GLY A 52 3.43 -8.12 5.40
N PHE A 53 2.13 -7.91 5.26
CA PHE A 53 1.37 -8.28 4.07
C PHE A 53 0.42 -7.15 3.69
N LEU A 54 0.07 -7.08 2.41
CA LEU A 54 -0.93 -6.19 1.85
C LEU A 54 -2.01 -7.04 1.19
N GLN A 55 -3.26 -6.65 1.42
CA GLN A 55 -4.44 -7.27 0.82
C GLN A 55 -5.36 -6.15 0.33
N VAL A 56 -5.90 -6.33 -0.88
CA VAL A 56 -6.86 -5.44 -1.56
C VAL A 56 -8.10 -6.22 -1.93
#